data_AF-A0A9P5DZG1-F1
#
_entry.id   AF-A0A9P5DZG1-F1
#
_cell.length_a   1.000
_cell.length_b   1.000
_cell.length_c   1.000
_cell.angle_alpha   90.00
_cell.angle_beta   90.00
_cell.angle_gamma   90.00
#
_symmetry.space_group_name_H-M   'P 1'
#
loop_
_entity.id
_entity.type
_entity.pdbx_description
1 polymer ?
#
loop_
_entity_poly.entity_id
_entity_poly.type
_entity_poly.pdbx_seq_one_letter_code
_entity_poly.pdbx_strand_id
1 'polypeptide(L)'
;MAGNRRRDINGLAEVVFDGSPEDFDEPDDVAPGRRRPFSPVPYRGLGGRLNNIIIHSRVGQSRATYIVNREVLRSHLPRARETPRRGILMLSTYFPEPPLPRDEEGFINWALDFLFQYLTSETTNLSGAAMQDIEYSLNRIDAINDWAARMNALCIVLNYDGGLGCAEALLDKILDFAEYLIHEVHDHLGWNETAHLFEALAGIVWTLERDQEHKIRRIWNYLDPLVQRQVLGDIRSALPIEDANGKSHRMYRILGY
;
A
#
# COMPACT_ATOMS: atom_id res chain seq x y z
N MET A 1 -41.51 -19.20 16.93
CA MET A 1 -40.04 -19.35 17.01
C MET A 1 -39.50 -19.09 15.62
N ALA A 2 -39.00 -17.88 15.31
CA ALA A 2 -37.58 -17.50 15.36
C ALA A 2 -36.70 -18.57 14.68
N GLY A 3 -36.06 -18.40 13.53
CA GLY A 3 -35.48 -17.20 12.91
C GLY A 3 -33.97 -17.44 12.79
N ASN A 4 -33.46 -17.75 11.60
CA ASN A 4 -32.02 -17.68 11.34
C ASN A 4 -31.76 -17.35 9.86
N ARG A 5 -31.74 -16.04 9.56
CA ARG A 5 -31.22 -15.47 8.32
C ARG A 5 -29.75 -15.15 8.56
N ARG A 6 -28.83 -15.98 8.07
CA ARG A 6 -27.45 -15.54 7.80
C ARG A 6 -27.40 -15.04 6.37
N ARG A 7 -27.53 -13.73 6.23
CA ARG A 7 -26.94 -12.97 5.13
C ARG A 7 -25.52 -12.66 5.61
N ASP A 8 -24.51 -13.16 4.92
CA ASP A 8 -23.19 -12.52 4.94
C ASP A 8 -22.75 -12.31 3.49
N ILE A 9 -22.44 -11.05 3.24
CA ILE A 9 -22.27 -10.40 1.96
C ILE A 9 -20.77 -10.46 1.67
N ASN A 10 -20.33 -11.44 0.88
CA ASN A 10 -18.99 -11.42 0.30
C ASN A 10 -19.04 -10.51 -0.94
N GLY A 11 -18.72 -9.23 -0.74
CA GLY A 11 -18.38 -8.31 -1.82
C GLY A 11 -16.99 -8.67 -2.34
N LEU A 12 -16.94 -9.58 -3.31
CA LEU A 12 -15.71 -9.93 -4.02
C LEU A 12 -15.20 -8.70 -4.78
N ALA A 13 -13.94 -8.34 -4.56
CA ALA A 13 -13.19 -7.57 -5.54
C ALA A 13 -13.10 -8.42 -6.81
N GLU A 14 -13.66 -7.93 -7.93
CA GLU A 14 -13.52 -8.60 -9.22
C GLU A 14 -12.13 -8.27 -9.78
N VAL A 15 -11.16 -9.14 -9.49
CA VAL A 15 -9.82 -9.10 -10.08
C VAL A 15 -9.93 -9.71 -11.49
N VAL A 16 -9.95 -8.86 -12.51
CA VAL A 16 -9.91 -9.30 -13.91
C VAL A 16 -8.45 -9.49 -14.32
N PHE A 17 -8.01 -10.74 -14.43
CA PHE A 17 -6.74 -11.10 -15.05
C PHE A 17 -6.91 -11.06 -16.57
N ASP A 18 -6.30 -10.09 -17.24
CA ASP A 18 -6.24 -10.05 -18.70
C ASP A 18 -5.09 -10.94 -19.19
N GLY A 19 -5.43 -12.06 -19.83
CA GLY A 19 -4.48 -12.92 -20.53
C GLY A 19 -4.02 -12.26 -21.83
N SER A 20 -2.74 -12.45 -22.15
CA SER A 20 -2.05 -11.87 -23.31
C SER A 20 -2.75 -12.04 -24.67
N PRO A 21 -2.42 -11.19 -25.66
CA PRO A 21 -3.18 -11.01 -26.89
C PRO A 21 -2.63 -11.86 -28.04
N GLU A 22 -3.44 -12.76 -28.59
CA GLU A 22 -3.21 -13.30 -29.92
C GLU A 22 -4.52 -13.22 -30.74
N ASP A 23 -4.34 -12.74 -31.98
CA ASP A 23 -5.22 -12.84 -33.14
C ASP A 23 -6.43 -11.89 -33.25
N PHE A 24 -6.14 -10.68 -33.74
CA PHE A 24 -7.07 -9.90 -34.55
C PHE A 24 -7.05 -10.45 -35.99
N ASP A 25 -8.08 -11.22 -36.36
CA ASP A 25 -8.53 -11.38 -37.75
C ASP A 25 -10.07 -11.34 -37.78
N GLU A 26 -10.62 -10.47 -38.64
CA GLU A 26 -12.04 -10.33 -38.99
C GLU A 26 -12.16 -10.56 -40.51
N PRO A 27 -13.36 -10.84 -41.09
CA PRO A 27 -14.41 -11.78 -40.68
C PRO A 27 -14.89 -12.64 -41.89
N ASP A 28 -15.60 -13.75 -41.67
CA ASP A 28 -16.49 -14.31 -42.72
C ASP A 28 -17.76 -14.93 -42.12
N ASP A 29 -18.87 -14.62 -42.80
CA ASP A 29 -20.28 -14.82 -42.46
C ASP A 29 -20.70 -16.28 -42.18
N VAL A 30 -21.28 -16.57 -41.01
CA VAL A 30 -22.50 -17.40 -40.86
C VAL A 30 -23.24 -17.02 -39.54
N ALA A 31 -24.43 -16.43 -39.66
CA ALA A 31 -25.49 -16.49 -38.64
C ALA A 31 -26.47 -17.64 -38.99
N PRO A 32 -27.31 -18.20 -38.08
CA PRO A 32 -27.76 -17.62 -36.81
C PRO A 32 -27.82 -18.60 -35.60
N GLY A 33 -27.44 -18.12 -34.41
CA GLY A 33 -27.61 -18.93 -33.20
C GLY A 33 -27.10 -18.32 -31.88
N ARG A 34 -27.58 -17.11 -31.53
CA ARG A 34 -27.60 -16.53 -30.16
C ARG A 34 -26.39 -16.79 -29.23
N ARG A 35 -25.37 -15.93 -29.30
CA ARG A 35 -24.80 -15.18 -28.16
C ARG A 35 -24.33 -13.82 -28.68
N ARG A 36 -24.78 -12.73 -28.05
CA ARG A 36 -24.38 -11.38 -28.44
C ARG A 36 -22.88 -11.19 -28.12
N PRO A 37 -22.10 -10.52 -28.99
CA PRO A 37 -20.78 -10.03 -28.59
C PRO A 37 -20.93 -9.07 -27.41
N PHE A 38 -19.92 -9.02 -26.54
CA PHE A 38 -19.81 -8.03 -25.49
C PHE A 38 -19.99 -6.64 -26.11
N SER A 39 -21.18 -6.09 -25.95
CA SER A 39 -21.44 -4.68 -26.22
C SER A 39 -20.99 -3.98 -24.94
N PRO A 40 -20.01 -3.05 -24.99
CA PRO A 40 -19.75 -2.21 -23.83
C PRO A 40 -21.07 -1.52 -23.56
N VAL A 41 -21.69 -1.81 -22.42
CA VAL A 41 -23.00 -1.26 -22.09
C VAL A 41 -22.85 0.25 -22.23
N PRO A 42 -23.54 0.91 -23.18
CA PRO A 42 -23.51 2.35 -23.22
C PRO A 42 -24.23 2.76 -21.94
N TYR A 43 -23.50 3.36 -20.99
CA TYR A 43 -24.03 3.97 -19.78
C TYR A 43 -25.01 5.08 -20.19
N ARG A 44 -26.22 4.69 -20.59
CA ARG A 44 -27.36 5.55 -20.88
C ARG A 44 -28.32 5.39 -19.72
N GLY A 45 -28.30 6.39 -18.86
CA GLY A 45 -29.31 6.58 -17.83
C GLY A 45 -28.71 6.64 -16.43
N LEU A 46 -28.02 7.74 -16.12
CA LEU A 46 -27.99 8.37 -14.80
C LEU A 46 -27.11 9.62 -14.92
N GLY A 47 -27.76 10.79 -15.00
CA GLY A 47 -27.11 12.09 -14.92
C GLY A 47 -26.60 12.40 -13.50
N GLY A 48 -25.76 11.52 -12.95
CA GLY A 48 -25.00 11.73 -11.72
C GLY A 48 -23.52 11.54 -12.04
N ARG A 49 -22.68 12.53 -11.70
CA ARG A 49 -21.22 12.42 -11.85
C ARG A 49 -20.76 11.08 -11.27
N LEU A 50 -20.14 10.23 -12.10
CA LEU A 50 -19.45 9.04 -11.62
C LEU A 50 -18.38 9.50 -10.62
N ASN A 51 -18.65 9.28 -9.34
CA ASN A 51 -17.75 9.64 -8.25
C ASN A 51 -16.62 8.64 -8.06
N ASN A 52 -16.50 7.63 -8.92
CA ASN A 52 -15.46 6.61 -8.84
C ASN A 52 -14.33 6.89 -9.84
N ILE A 53 -13.12 6.51 -9.47
CA ILE A 53 -11.92 6.52 -10.30
C ILE A 53 -11.49 5.08 -10.53
N ILE A 54 -11.19 4.75 -11.79
CA ILE A 54 -10.55 3.50 -12.17
C ILE A 54 -9.04 3.68 -12.08
N ILE A 55 -8.34 2.80 -11.39
CA ILE A 55 -6.91 2.88 -11.17
C ILE A 55 -6.26 1.69 -11.85
N HIS A 56 -5.42 1.94 -12.84
CA HIS A 56 -4.64 0.91 -13.50
C HIS A 56 -3.24 0.86 -12.89
N SER A 57 -2.90 -0.29 -12.33
CA SER A 57 -1.56 -0.63 -11.88
C SER A 57 -0.85 -1.46 -12.93
N ARG A 58 0.41 -1.10 -13.18
CA ARG A 58 1.37 -1.93 -13.90
C ARG A 58 2.69 -1.82 -13.14
N VAL A 59 3.02 -2.87 -12.41
CA VAL A 59 4.28 -2.99 -11.67
C VAL A 59 4.91 -4.29 -12.12
N GLY A 60 6.08 -4.19 -12.77
CA GLY A 60 6.73 -5.34 -13.39
C GLY A 60 5.86 -6.01 -14.45
N GLN A 61 5.61 -7.31 -14.30
CA GLN A 61 4.76 -8.07 -15.22
C GLN A 61 3.28 -8.08 -14.81
N SER A 62 2.99 -7.67 -13.58
CA SER A 62 1.64 -7.70 -13.01
C SER A 62 0.80 -6.50 -13.43
N ARG A 63 -0.47 -6.76 -13.77
CA ARG A 63 -1.47 -5.74 -14.10
C ARG A 63 -2.68 -5.91 -13.19
N ALA A 64 -3.10 -4.82 -12.57
CA ALA A 64 -4.28 -4.80 -11.71
C ALA A 64 -5.14 -3.57 -11.99
N THR A 65 -6.44 -3.70 -11.75
CA THR A 65 -7.39 -2.59 -11.86
C THR A 65 -8.19 -2.46 -10.58
N TYR A 66 -8.22 -1.25 -10.01
CA TYR A 66 -8.96 -0.93 -8.80
C TYR A 66 -10.03 0.12 -9.07
N ILE A 67 -11.11 0.11 -8.28
CA ILE A 67 -12.18 1.10 -8.37
C ILE A 67 -12.35 1.72 -7.00
N VAL A 68 -12.11 3.03 -6.90
CA VAL A 68 -12.13 3.75 -5.62
C VAL A 68 -12.98 5.01 -5.75
N ASN A 69 -13.68 5.37 -4.68
CA ASN A 69 -14.37 6.66 -4.62
C ASN A 69 -13.36 7.81 -4.69
N ARG A 70 -13.62 8.79 -5.54
CA ARG A 70 -12.77 9.96 -5.80
C ARG A 70 -12.47 10.78 -4.55
N GLU A 71 -13.47 10.97 -3.69
CA GLU A 71 -13.29 11.74 -2.46
C GLU A 71 -12.43 10.98 -1.45
N VAL A 72 -12.60 9.66 -1.37
CA VAL A 72 -11.76 8.79 -0.52
C VAL A 72 -10.31 8.78 -1.00
N LEU A 73 -10.09 8.66 -2.32
CA LEU A 73 -8.76 8.74 -2.90
C LEU A 73 -8.10 10.09 -2.62
N ARG A 74 -8.85 11.19 -2.74
CA ARG A 74 -8.34 12.53 -2.47
C ARG A 74 -8.04 12.76 -0.99
N SER A 75 -8.85 12.23 -0.09
CA SER A 75 -8.60 12.40 1.35
C SER A 75 -7.37 11.63 1.80
N HIS A 76 -7.16 10.41 1.30
CA HIS A 76 -6.11 9.51 1.80
C HIS A 76 -4.78 9.55 1.02
N LEU A 77 -4.83 9.85 -0.29
CA LEU A 77 -3.66 9.83 -1.18
C LEU A 77 -3.41 11.24 -1.74
N PRO A 78 -2.71 12.11 -0.99
CA PRO A 78 -2.59 13.52 -1.33
C PRO A 78 -1.92 13.77 -2.69
N ARG A 79 -1.04 12.88 -3.15
CA ARG A 79 -0.40 13.04 -4.47
C ARG A 79 -1.24 12.54 -5.63
N ALA A 80 -2.16 11.62 -5.37
CA ALA A 80 -3.14 11.19 -6.36
C ALA A 80 -4.32 12.18 -6.51
N ARG A 81 -4.35 13.31 -5.78
CA ARG A 81 -5.43 14.32 -5.85
C ARG A 81 -5.61 14.93 -7.24
N GLU A 82 -4.51 15.08 -7.97
CA GLU A 82 -4.48 15.71 -9.29
C GLU A 82 -4.92 14.77 -10.43
N THR A 83 -5.38 13.55 -10.10
CA THR A 83 -5.86 12.56 -11.08
C THR A 83 -6.78 13.22 -12.13
N PRO A 84 -6.50 13.04 -13.43
CA PRO A 84 -7.15 13.78 -14.49
C PRO A 84 -8.67 13.62 -14.45
N ARG A 85 -9.37 14.68 -14.91
CA ARG A 85 -10.84 14.81 -14.97
C ARG A 85 -11.58 13.65 -15.67
N ARG A 86 -10.86 12.71 -16.29
CA ARG A 86 -11.35 11.56 -17.05
C ARG A 86 -11.65 10.32 -16.20
N GLY A 87 -11.41 10.36 -14.88
CA GLY A 87 -11.79 9.26 -13.98
C GLY A 87 -10.89 8.04 -14.06
N ILE A 88 -9.68 8.18 -14.60
CA ILE A 88 -8.68 7.12 -14.68
C ILE A 88 -7.36 7.61 -14.08
N LEU A 89 -6.73 6.80 -13.23
CA LEU A 89 -5.39 6.99 -12.67
C LEU A 89 -4.46 5.88 -13.17
N MET A 90 -3.29 6.24 -13.70
CA MET A 90 -2.26 5.28 -14.08
C MET A 90 -1.11 5.33 -13.08
N LEU A 91 -0.88 4.24 -12.35
CA LEU A 91 0.14 4.20 -11.29
C LEU A 91 1.57 4.15 -11.84
N SER A 92 1.77 3.77 -13.10
CA SER A 92 3.07 3.83 -13.78
C SER A 92 3.66 5.24 -13.85
N THR A 93 2.85 6.28 -13.58
CA THR A 93 3.33 7.66 -13.45
C THR A 93 4.03 7.95 -12.12
N TYR A 94 3.79 7.13 -11.09
CA TYR A 94 4.40 7.24 -9.76
C TYR A 94 5.52 6.22 -9.58
N PHE A 95 5.38 5.04 -10.16
CA PHE A 95 6.37 3.97 -10.08
C PHE A 95 7.04 3.79 -11.45
N PRO A 96 8.08 4.60 -11.79
CA PRO A 96 8.80 4.44 -13.05
C PRO A 96 9.52 3.10 -13.07
N GLU A 97 9.38 2.35 -14.17
CA GLU A 97 10.00 1.03 -14.36
C GLU A 97 11.54 1.16 -14.49
N PRO A 98 12.29 0.52 -13.57
CA PRO A 98 13.19 -0.54 -13.95
C PRO A 98 12.65 -1.89 -13.44
N PRO A 99 13.15 -3.04 -13.95
CA PRO A 99 12.75 -4.33 -13.42
C PRO A 99 13.20 -4.44 -11.96
N LEU A 100 12.24 -4.47 -11.04
CA LEU A 100 12.47 -4.87 -9.66
C LEU A 100 12.76 -6.40 -9.63
N PRO A 101 13.59 -6.88 -8.69
CA PRO A 101 13.63 -8.31 -8.37
C PRO A 101 12.21 -8.86 -8.15
N ARG A 102 11.95 -10.10 -8.56
CA ARG A 102 10.60 -10.70 -8.48
C ARG A 102 9.99 -10.64 -7.09
N ASP A 103 10.82 -10.78 -6.06
CA ASP A 103 10.39 -10.77 -4.67
C ASP A 103 9.90 -9.36 -4.27
N GLU A 104 10.58 -8.31 -4.74
CA GLU A 104 10.18 -6.91 -4.53
C GLU A 104 8.91 -6.55 -5.33
N GLU A 105 8.75 -7.07 -6.56
CA GLU A 105 7.50 -6.90 -7.33
C GLU A 105 6.29 -7.48 -6.56
N GLY A 106 6.46 -8.65 -5.94
CA GLY A 106 5.43 -9.29 -5.12
C GLY A 106 4.98 -8.41 -3.96
N PHE A 107 5.93 -7.82 -3.22
CA PHE A 107 5.62 -6.97 -2.07
C PHE A 107 4.97 -5.63 -2.47
N ILE A 108 5.38 -5.01 -3.59
CA ILE A 108 4.75 -3.78 -4.07
C ILE A 108 3.32 -4.04 -4.56
N ASN A 109 3.10 -5.13 -5.30
CA ASN A 109 1.75 -5.51 -5.71
C ASN A 109 0.85 -5.81 -4.51
N TRP A 110 1.36 -6.53 -3.51
CA TRP A 110 0.66 -6.74 -2.25
C TRP A 110 0.31 -5.41 -1.56
N ALA A 111 1.24 -4.45 -1.51
CA ALA A 111 1.02 -3.16 -0.88
C ALA A 111 -0.06 -2.35 -1.60
N LEU A 112 -0.11 -2.39 -2.94
CA LEU A 112 -1.16 -1.75 -3.72
C LEU A 112 -2.53 -2.42 -3.51
N ASP A 113 -2.58 -3.75 -3.53
CA ASP A 113 -3.80 -4.50 -3.24
C ASP A 113 -4.33 -4.17 -1.85
N PHE A 114 -3.46 -4.20 -0.85
CA PHE A 114 -3.78 -3.82 0.52
C PHE A 114 -4.31 -2.39 0.59
N LEU A 115 -3.60 -1.43 -0.01
CA LEU A 115 -3.97 -0.02 0.03
C LEU A 115 -5.36 0.22 -0.56
N PHE A 116 -5.63 -0.32 -1.75
CA PHE A 116 -6.91 -0.09 -2.41
C PHE A 116 -8.06 -0.90 -1.82
N GLN A 117 -7.78 -2.06 -1.21
CA GLN A 117 -8.75 -2.73 -0.34
C GLN A 117 -9.08 -1.90 0.90
N TYR A 118 -8.08 -1.32 1.57
CA TYR A 118 -8.29 -0.44 2.72
C TYR A 118 -9.13 0.79 2.36
N LEU A 119 -8.88 1.41 1.21
CA LEU A 119 -9.64 2.56 0.73
C LEU A 119 -11.07 2.22 0.28
N THR A 120 -11.39 0.96 0.04
CA THR A 120 -12.74 0.52 -0.34
C THR A 120 -13.52 -0.08 0.82
N SER A 121 -12.81 -0.67 1.80
CA SER A 121 -13.36 -1.27 3.01
C SER A 121 -12.44 -0.91 4.18
N GLU A 122 -12.83 0.07 5.00
CA GLU A 122 -12.08 0.52 6.19
C GLU A 122 -11.92 -0.56 7.29
N THR A 123 -12.31 -1.80 7.01
CA THR A 123 -12.27 -2.94 7.92
C THR A 123 -10.92 -3.65 7.96
N THR A 124 -9.95 -3.26 7.13
CA THR A 124 -8.68 -3.98 7.03
C THR A 124 -7.79 -3.69 8.25
N ASN A 125 -7.66 -4.67 9.14
CA ASN A 125 -6.80 -4.59 10.33
C ASN A 125 -5.44 -5.26 10.05
N LEU A 126 -4.44 -4.45 9.68
CA LEU A 126 -3.05 -4.89 9.42
C LEU A 126 -2.48 -5.70 10.59
N SER A 127 -2.50 -5.11 11.78
CA SER A 127 -1.92 -5.73 12.96
C SER A 127 -2.60 -7.05 13.29
N GLY A 128 -3.93 -7.12 13.18
CA GLY A 128 -4.68 -8.36 13.40
C GLY A 128 -4.35 -9.47 12.39
N ALA A 129 -4.23 -9.12 11.11
CA ALA A 129 -3.84 -10.08 10.07
C ALA A 129 -2.40 -10.57 10.27
N ALA A 130 -1.49 -9.67 10.61
CA ALA A 130 -0.09 -10.01 10.89
C ALA A 130 0.05 -10.88 12.15
N MET A 131 -0.65 -10.53 13.23
CA MET A 131 -0.70 -11.34 14.46
C MET A 131 -1.11 -12.78 14.16
N GLN A 132 -2.21 -12.94 13.42
CA GLN A 132 -2.73 -14.26 13.08
C GLN A 132 -1.74 -15.05 12.22
N ASP A 133 -1.17 -14.42 11.19
CA ASP A 133 -0.23 -15.07 10.27
C ASP A 133 1.07 -15.47 10.98
N ILE A 134 1.62 -14.60 11.82
CA ILE A 134 2.82 -14.88 12.62
C ILE A 134 2.57 -15.99 13.64
N GLU A 135 1.40 -16.00 14.30
CA GLU A 135 1.04 -17.01 15.31
C GLU A 135 0.87 -18.40 14.71
N TYR A 136 0.26 -18.49 13.52
CA TYR A 136 -0.02 -19.77 12.85
C TYR A 136 1.05 -20.22 11.85
N SER A 137 2.09 -19.42 11.61
CA SER A 137 3.17 -19.80 10.70
C SER A 137 4.02 -20.94 11.25
N LEU A 138 4.39 -21.87 10.37
CA LEU A 138 5.35 -22.94 10.67
C LEU A 138 6.77 -22.40 10.90
N ASN A 139 7.12 -21.28 10.24
CA ASN A 139 8.35 -20.54 10.50
C ASN A 139 8.00 -19.11 10.88
N ARG A 140 8.04 -18.84 12.19
CA ARG A 140 7.71 -17.53 12.74
C ARG A 140 8.68 -16.46 12.24
N ILE A 141 9.98 -16.73 12.15
CA ILE A 141 11.00 -15.75 11.73
C ILE A 141 10.76 -15.31 10.27
N ASP A 142 10.50 -16.26 9.38
CA ASP A 142 10.24 -15.93 7.97
C ASP A 142 8.95 -15.09 7.83
N ALA A 143 7.89 -15.45 8.56
CA ALA A 143 6.64 -14.67 8.55
C ALA A 143 6.86 -13.23 9.04
N ILE A 144 7.70 -13.04 10.04
CA ILE A 144 8.06 -11.72 10.57
C ILE A 144 8.80 -10.89 9.52
N ASN A 145 9.81 -11.48 8.88
CA ASN A 145 10.57 -10.83 7.82
C ASN A 145 9.67 -10.46 6.63
N ASP A 146 8.75 -11.35 6.25
CA ASP A 146 7.75 -11.08 5.21
C ASP A 146 6.86 -9.89 5.57
N TRP A 147 6.39 -9.80 6.82
CA TRP A 147 5.57 -8.66 7.27
C TRP A 147 6.35 -7.35 7.34
N ALA A 148 7.63 -7.39 7.71
CA ALA A 148 8.51 -6.23 7.63
C ALA A 148 8.76 -5.78 6.18
N ALA A 149 8.96 -6.71 5.25
CA ALA A 149 9.09 -6.41 3.82
C ALA A 149 7.81 -5.82 3.24
N ARG A 150 6.65 -6.37 3.59
CA ARG A 150 5.31 -5.84 3.25
C ARG A 150 5.11 -4.42 3.77
N MET A 151 5.51 -4.16 5.01
CA MET A 151 5.45 -2.83 5.62
C MET A 151 6.33 -1.82 4.89
N ASN A 152 7.57 -2.22 4.58
CA ASN A 152 8.50 -1.39 3.81
C ASN A 152 7.92 -1.06 2.42
N ALA A 153 7.39 -2.06 1.71
CA ALA A 153 6.73 -1.87 0.42
C ALA A 153 5.53 -0.91 0.51
N LEU A 154 4.72 -1.00 1.56
CA LEU A 154 3.63 -0.05 1.81
C LEU A 154 4.14 1.38 2.01
N CYS A 155 5.22 1.57 2.77
CA CYS A 155 5.86 2.87 2.95
C CYS A 155 6.46 3.42 1.64
N ILE A 156 7.02 2.56 0.78
CA ILE A 156 7.50 2.94 -0.56
C ILE A 156 6.34 3.43 -1.44
N VAL A 157 5.23 2.67 -1.49
CA VAL A 157 4.03 3.04 -2.25
C VAL A 157 3.45 4.39 -1.79
N LEU A 158 3.49 4.65 -0.49
CA LEU A 158 2.95 5.84 0.14
C LEU A 158 3.97 6.98 0.29
N ASN A 159 5.20 6.79 -0.18
CA ASN A 159 6.27 7.78 -0.09
C ASN A 159 5.81 9.11 -0.69
N TYR A 160 6.12 10.21 -0.03
CA TYR A 160 5.70 11.53 -0.49
C TYR A 160 6.45 11.99 -1.76
N ASP A 161 7.74 11.69 -1.88
CA ASP A 161 8.57 12.17 -2.99
C ASP A 161 8.30 11.37 -4.28
N GLY A 162 8.18 10.04 -4.15
CA GLY A 162 8.05 9.12 -5.29
C GLY A 162 6.73 8.36 -5.39
N GLY A 163 5.89 8.38 -4.36
CA GLY A 163 4.68 7.56 -4.28
C GLY A 163 3.38 8.35 -4.30
N LEU A 164 2.34 7.75 -3.72
CA LEU A 164 0.98 8.28 -3.68
C LEU A 164 0.73 9.27 -2.54
N GLY A 165 1.70 9.38 -1.63
CA GLY A 165 1.60 10.12 -0.38
C GLY A 165 0.67 9.44 0.63
N CYS A 166 0.83 9.81 1.90
CA CYS A 166 0.06 9.26 3.01
C CYS A 166 -0.68 10.38 3.74
N ALA A 167 -2.00 10.24 3.92
CA ALA A 167 -2.76 11.10 4.83
C ALA A 167 -2.60 10.66 6.28
N GLU A 168 -2.84 11.58 7.21
CA GLU A 168 -2.63 11.38 8.66
C GLU A 168 -3.39 10.16 9.21
N ALA A 169 -4.65 9.95 8.81
CA ALA A 169 -5.44 8.80 9.28
C ALA A 169 -4.85 7.45 8.83
N LEU A 170 -4.32 7.37 7.61
CA LEU A 170 -3.66 6.16 7.10
C LEU A 170 -2.29 5.98 7.76
N LEU A 171 -1.56 7.08 7.96
CA LEU A 171 -0.28 7.06 8.64
C LEU A 171 -0.44 6.54 10.08
N ASP A 172 -1.50 6.92 10.78
CA ASP A 172 -1.75 6.44 12.13
C ASP A 172 -1.90 4.91 12.19
N LYS A 173 -2.59 4.31 11.20
CA LYS A 173 -2.72 2.85 11.07
C LYS A 173 -1.40 2.15 10.74
N ILE A 174 -0.57 2.79 9.93
CA ILE A 174 0.77 2.31 9.60
C ILE A 174 1.65 2.36 10.85
N LEU A 175 1.59 3.44 11.63
CA LEU A 175 2.34 3.56 12.88
C LEU A 175 1.87 2.56 13.94
N ASP A 176 0.56 2.29 14.06
CA ASP A 176 0.04 1.24 14.94
C ASP A 176 0.60 -0.15 14.57
N PHE A 177 0.77 -0.41 13.27
CA PHE A 177 1.36 -1.65 12.78
C PHE A 177 2.87 -1.70 12.98
N ALA A 178 3.59 -0.60 12.73
CA ALA A 178 5.02 -0.48 13.02
C ALA A 178 5.33 -0.73 14.50
N GLU A 179 4.51 -0.15 15.38
CA GLU A 179 4.62 -0.35 16.81
C GLU A 179 4.42 -1.81 17.19
N TYR A 180 3.42 -2.48 16.63
CA TYR A 180 3.24 -3.92 16.83
C TYR A 180 4.48 -4.73 16.41
N LEU A 181 5.01 -4.49 15.20
CA LEU A 181 6.19 -5.21 14.71
C LEU A 181 7.40 -5.01 15.62
N ILE A 182 7.64 -3.78 16.09
CA ILE A 182 8.77 -3.51 16.98
C ILE A 182 8.51 -4.05 18.40
N HIS A 183 7.33 -3.84 18.98
CA HIS A 183 7.07 -4.26 20.36
C HIS A 183 7.05 -5.78 20.51
N GLU A 184 6.34 -6.47 19.63
CA GLU A 184 6.06 -7.90 19.78
C GLU A 184 7.13 -8.78 19.11
N VAL A 185 7.97 -8.18 18.27
CA VAL A 185 8.74 -8.93 17.29
C VAL A 185 10.18 -8.44 17.08
N HIS A 186 10.60 -7.31 17.66
CA HIS A 186 11.95 -6.77 17.45
C HIS A 186 13.10 -7.75 17.77
N ASP A 187 12.93 -8.66 18.73
CA ASP A 187 13.95 -9.67 19.06
C ASP A 187 14.31 -10.59 17.88
N HIS A 188 13.45 -10.64 16.86
CA HIS A 188 13.60 -11.47 15.67
C HIS A 188 13.85 -10.65 14.40
N LEU A 189 13.63 -9.32 14.46
CA LEU A 189 13.98 -8.40 13.40
C LEU A 189 15.46 -8.06 13.52
N GLY A 190 16.23 -8.26 12.46
CA GLY A 190 17.60 -7.77 12.44
C GLY A 190 17.63 -6.24 12.50
N TRP A 191 18.78 -5.69 12.91
CA TRP A 191 18.98 -4.24 12.94
C TRP A 191 18.91 -3.61 11.55
N ASN A 192 19.25 -4.35 10.49
CA ASN A 192 19.17 -3.89 9.10
C ASN A 192 17.71 -3.67 8.69
N GLU A 193 16.85 -4.65 8.96
CA GLU A 193 15.41 -4.59 8.68
C GLU A 193 14.75 -3.47 9.48
N THR A 194 15.19 -3.28 10.73
CA THR A 194 14.76 -2.16 11.57
C THR A 194 15.18 -0.82 10.97
N ALA A 195 16.42 -0.69 10.47
CA ALA A 195 16.90 0.52 9.82
C ALA A 195 16.11 0.83 8.54
N HIS A 196 15.85 -0.17 7.70
CA HIS A 196 15.03 -0.02 6.51
C HIS A 196 13.60 0.41 6.84
N LEU A 197 13.01 -0.10 7.93
CA LEU A 197 11.69 0.35 8.37
C LEU A 197 11.70 1.83 8.74
N PHE A 198 12.66 2.30 9.54
CA PHE A 198 12.75 3.71 9.91
C PHE A 198 13.06 4.62 8.72
N GLU A 199 13.90 4.17 7.78
CA GLU A 199 14.15 4.87 6.52
C GLU A 199 12.85 5.02 5.72
N ALA A 200 12.09 3.94 5.57
CA ALA A 200 10.84 3.94 4.82
C ALA A 200 9.78 4.82 5.49
N LEU A 201 9.68 4.78 6.82
CA LEU A 201 8.83 5.68 7.61
C LEU A 201 9.19 7.15 7.37
N ALA A 202 10.49 7.50 7.27
CA ALA A 202 10.90 8.86 6.96
C ALA A 202 10.36 9.36 5.61
N GLY A 203 10.16 8.46 4.65
CA GLY A 203 9.59 8.77 3.33
C GLY A 203 8.11 9.12 3.34
N ILE A 204 7.35 8.70 4.36
CA ILE A 204 5.90 8.99 4.48
C ILE A 204 5.59 10.09 5.50
N VAL A 205 6.56 10.42 6.36
CA VAL A 205 6.51 11.40 7.46
C VAL A 205 6.66 12.85 6.95
N TRP A 206 5.81 13.25 5.99
CA TRP A 206 5.87 14.61 5.41
C TRP A 206 5.19 15.66 6.31
N THR A 207 3.97 15.38 6.75
CA THR A 207 3.20 16.18 7.70
C THR A 207 2.81 15.29 8.86
N LEU A 208 3.28 15.65 10.07
CA LEU A 208 2.95 14.91 11.28
C LEU A 208 2.15 15.78 12.23
N GLU A 209 1.13 15.16 12.81
CA GLU A 209 0.55 15.62 14.05
C GLU A 209 1.46 15.27 15.23
N ARG A 210 1.33 16.01 16.33
CA ARG A 210 2.13 15.77 17.54
C ARG A 210 2.00 14.32 18.02
N ASP A 211 0.82 13.73 17.95
CA ASP A 211 0.60 12.35 18.44
C ASP A 211 1.38 11.33 17.61
N GLN A 212 1.52 11.54 16.30
CA GLN A 212 2.30 10.69 15.41
C GLN A 212 3.82 10.84 15.66
N GLU A 213 4.30 12.07 15.92
CA GLU A 213 5.69 12.27 16.37
C GLU A 213 5.97 11.50 17.68
N HIS A 214 5.04 11.54 18.63
CA HIS A 214 5.17 10.79 19.89
C HIS A 214 5.13 9.27 19.66
N LYS A 215 4.29 8.77 18.75
CA LYS A 215 4.27 7.34 18.38
C LYS A 215 5.60 6.89 17.80
N ILE A 216 6.14 7.61 16.80
CA ILE A 216 7.45 7.27 16.20
C ILE A 216 8.55 7.28 17.28
N ARG A 217 8.56 8.29 18.16
CA ARG A 217 9.50 8.35 19.27
C ARG A 217 9.32 7.20 20.27
N ARG A 218 8.08 6.78 20.54
CA ARG A 218 7.80 5.63 21.41
C ARG A 218 8.33 4.34 20.82
N ILE A 219 8.06 4.10 19.53
CA ILE A 219 8.58 2.94 18.78
C ILE A 219 10.11 2.93 18.83
N TRP A 220 10.75 4.07 18.57
CA TRP A 220 12.21 4.21 18.65
C TRP A 220 12.76 3.89 20.04
N ASN A 221 12.14 4.45 21.08
CA ASN A 221 12.58 4.28 22.47
C ASN A 221 12.37 2.87 23.02
N TYR A 222 11.59 2.03 22.33
CA TYR A 222 11.44 0.63 22.69
C TYR A 222 12.71 -0.19 22.36
N LEU A 223 13.47 0.23 21.33
CA LEU A 223 14.70 -0.44 20.94
C LEU A 223 15.80 -0.26 22.00
N ASP A 224 16.58 -1.31 22.21
CA ASP A 224 17.77 -1.24 23.05
C ASP A 224 18.74 -0.14 22.57
N PRO A 225 19.39 0.62 23.48
CA PRO A 225 20.29 1.71 23.09
C PRO A 225 21.45 1.28 22.17
N LEU A 226 21.86 0.01 22.23
CA LEU A 226 22.88 -0.53 21.32
C LEU A 226 22.33 -0.70 19.90
N VAL A 227 21.11 -1.25 19.78
CA VAL A 227 20.40 -1.42 18.51
C VAL A 227 20.11 -0.05 17.90
N GLN A 228 19.64 0.91 18.71
CA GLN A 228 19.43 2.30 18.28
C GLN A 228 20.70 2.91 17.64
N ARG A 229 21.89 2.66 18.20
CA ARG A 229 23.15 3.18 17.63
C ARG A 229 23.49 2.56 16.29
N GLN A 230 23.28 1.25 16.14
CA GLN A 230 23.51 0.54 14.89
C GLN A 230 22.54 1.03 13.82
N VAL A 231 21.25 1.01 14.12
CA VAL A 231 20.18 1.50 13.27
C VAL A 231 20.40 2.95 12.86
N LEU A 232 20.80 3.83 13.79
CA LEU A 232 21.09 5.23 13.48
C LEU A 232 22.30 5.38 12.53
N GLY A 233 23.31 4.52 12.67
CA GLY A 233 24.44 4.48 11.75
C GLY A 233 24.00 4.16 10.32
N ASP A 234 23.18 3.13 10.16
CA ASP A 234 22.69 2.69 8.86
C ASP A 234 21.73 3.72 8.25
N ILE A 235 20.81 4.27 9.05
CA ILE A 235 19.91 5.36 8.62
C ILE A 235 20.72 6.57 8.15
N ARG A 236 21.82 6.94 8.81
CA ARG A 236 22.68 8.06 8.37
C ARG A 236 23.37 7.80 7.04
N SER A 237 23.67 6.55 6.73
CA SER A 237 24.21 6.18 5.43
C SER A 237 23.14 6.33 4.33
N ALA A 238 21.88 6.01 4.63
CA ALA A 238 20.79 6.06 3.66
C ALA A 238 20.13 7.44 3.52
N LEU A 239 20.00 8.16 4.63
CA LEU A 239 19.35 9.47 4.76
C LEU A 239 20.37 10.54 5.21
N PRO A 240 21.13 11.15 4.28
CA PRO A 240 22.11 12.17 4.65
C PRO A 240 21.44 13.38 5.31
N ILE A 241 22.13 14.02 6.26
CA ILE A 241 21.65 15.18 7.04
C ILE A 241 21.36 16.41 6.17
N GLU A 242 22.04 16.51 5.02
CA GLU A 242 21.90 17.62 4.06
C GLU A 242 20.85 17.35 2.97
N ASP A 243 19.84 16.55 3.28
CA ASP A 243 18.83 16.20 2.29
C ASP A 243 18.03 17.43 1.85
N ALA A 244 17.89 17.60 0.53
CA ALA A 244 17.24 18.77 -0.07
C ALA A 244 15.77 18.98 0.40
N ASN A 245 15.14 17.91 0.87
CA ASN A 245 13.73 17.88 1.26
C ASN A 245 13.51 17.99 2.77
N GLY A 246 14.58 18.01 3.58
CA GLY A 246 14.52 18.08 5.05
C GLY A 246 13.81 16.91 5.75
N LYS A 247 13.58 15.79 5.04
CA LYS A 247 13.01 14.54 5.57
C LYS A 247 13.96 13.90 6.59
N SER A 248 15.26 13.86 6.31
CA SER A 248 16.27 13.28 7.20
C SER A 248 16.32 14.10 8.49
N HIS A 249 16.39 15.43 8.34
CA HIS A 249 16.41 16.35 9.47
C HIS A 249 15.18 16.23 10.37
N ARG A 250 14.00 16.06 9.77
CA ARG A 250 12.75 15.84 10.50
C ARG A 250 12.75 14.51 11.26
N MET A 251 13.14 13.42 10.60
CA MET A 251 13.23 12.11 11.24
C MET A 251 14.20 12.16 12.42
N TYR A 252 15.42 12.71 12.25
CA TYR A 252 16.38 12.85 13.36
C TYR A 252 15.81 13.64 14.53
N ARG A 253 15.14 14.77 14.27
CA ARG A 253 14.50 15.57 15.32
C ARG A 253 13.44 14.77 16.10
N ILE A 254 12.65 13.94 15.43
CA ILE A 254 11.66 13.07 16.08
C ILE A 254 12.35 12.06 16.98
N LEU A 255 13.40 11.40 16.47
CA LEU A 255 14.20 10.42 17.19
C LEU A 255 15.06 11.04 18.32
N GLY A 256 15.23 12.37 18.32
CA GLY A 256 15.95 13.12 19.36
C GLY A 256 17.42 13.43 19.05
N TYR A 257 17.78 13.48 17.76
CA TYR A 257 19.13 13.74 17.25
C TYR A 257 19.21 15.02 16.41
#